data_AF-A0A7S0T010-F1
#
_entry.id   AF-A0A7S0T010-F1
#
_cell.length_a   1.000
_cell.length_b   1.000
_cell.length_c   1.000
_cell.angle_alpha   90.00
_cell.angle_beta   90.00
_cell.angle_gamma   90.00
#
_symmetry.space_group_name_H-M   'P 1'
#
loop_
_entity.id
_entity.type
_entity.pdbx_description
1 polymer ?
#
loop_
_entity_poly.entity_id
_entity_poly.type
_entity_poly.pdbx_seq_one_letter_code
_entity_poly.pdbx_strand_id
1 'polypeptide(L)'
;MGSGASKTNEPFHLHTLRRSDADIVNLMLPVYYTSDPVTKLDITNARASWSMIIDDTSPEYLRLKDTPDFNYSSCVMFYYDTFYARFFDVHPMSRAMFKSGLKTQGKFLVKMITLCLGEIDDADSSKFVNTLVNLTESHNARGVKSIECKSIIIFSMKILIIFF
;
A
#
# COMPACT_ATOMS: atom_id res chain seq x y z
N MET A 1 8.02 2.28 70.29
CA MET A 1 6.82 2.40 69.44
C MET A 1 7.27 2.86 68.06
N GLY A 2 7.18 1.99 67.07
CA GLY A 2 7.64 2.26 65.70
C GLY A 2 7.33 1.04 64.83
N SER A 3 6.04 0.84 64.57
CA SER A 3 5.55 -0.25 63.72
C SER A 3 5.91 0.05 62.27
N GLY A 4 6.94 -0.64 61.76
CA GLY A 4 7.34 -0.58 60.36
C GLY A 4 6.40 -1.42 59.51
N ALA A 5 5.57 -0.74 58.71
CA ALA A 5 4.68 -1.39 57.74
C ALA A 5 5.49 -2.12 56.67
N SER A 6 5.35 -3.45 56.64
CA SER A 6 5.88 -4.33 55.59
C SER A 6 5.16 -4.04 54.28
N LYS A 7 5.87 -3.47 53.29
CA LYS A 7 5.36 -3.32 51.93
C LYS A 7 5.41 -4.68 51.26
N THR A 8 4.24 -5.30 51.09
CA THR A 8 4.07 -6.51 50.29
C THR A 8 4.38 -6.19 48.83
N ASN A 9 5.48 -6.74 48.33
CA ASN A 9 5.76 -6.79 46.90
C ASN A 9 4.74 -7.72 46.23
N GLU A 10 3.64 -7.15 45.75
CA GLU A 10 2.75 -7.84 44.82
C GLU A 10 3.58 -8.27 43.60
N PRO A 11 3.63 -9.56 43.26
CA PRO A 11 4.33 -10.02 42.07
C PRO A 11 3.68 -9.37 40.86
N PHE A 12 4.49 -8.73 40.01
CA PHE A 12 4.07 -8.28 38.68
C PHE A 12 3.54 -9.51 37.93
N HIS A 13 2.23 -9.70 37.94
CA HIS A 13 1.55 -10.64 37.07
C HIS A 13 1.70 -10.11 35.64
N LEU A 14 2.81 -10.47 35.01
CA LEU A 14 2.92 -10.54 33.55
C LEU A 14 1.82 -11.50 33.11
N HIS A 15 0.64 -10.96 32.87
CA HIS A 15 -0.38 -11.65 32.09
C HIS A 15 0.28 -11.93 30.75
N THR A 16 0.78 -13.14 30.60
CA THR A 16 1.18 -13.71 29.32
C THR A 16 -0.09 -13.73 28.49
N LEU A 17 -0.35 -12.64 27.79
CA LEU A 17 -1.33 -12.58 26.72
C LEU A 17 -0.82 -13.58 25.69
N ARG A 18 -1.29 -14.82 25.84
CA ARG A 18 -1.04 -15.91 24.90
C ARG A 18 -1.81 -15.56 23.64
N ARG A 19 -1.26 -14.64 22.85
CA ARG A 19 -1.76 -14.28 21.54
C ARG A 19 -1.62 -15.51 20.66
N SER A 20 -2.63 -15.75 19.83
CA SER A 20 -2.53 -16.84 18.86
C SER A 20 -1.42 -16.51 17.85
N ASP A 21 -0.84 -17.53 17.22
CA ASP A 21 0.15 -17.31 16.16
C ASP A 21 -0.42 -16.41 15.04
N ALA A 22 -1.74 -16.48 14.79
CA ALA A 22 -2.44 -15.61 13.86
C ALA A 22 -2.43 -14.13 14.29
N ASP A 23 -2.59 -13.83 15.58
CA ASP A 23 -2.53 -12.46 16.10
C ASP A 23 -1.11 -11.89 16.00
N ILE A 24 -0.10 -12.72 16.23
CA ILE A 24 1.31 -12.33 16.08
C ILE A 24 1.60 -12.06 14.61
N VAL A 25 1.14 -12.92 13.70
CA VAL A 25 1.28 -12.70 12.25
C VAL A 25 0.59 -11.42 11.82
N ASN A 26 -0.65 -11.15 12.27
CA ASN A 26 -1.37 -9.91 11.95
C ASN A 26 -0.70 -8.65 12.50
N LEU A 27 -0.01 -8.74 13.64
CA LEU A 27 0.79 -7.64 14.20
C LEU A 27 2.09 -7.41 13.43
N MET A 28 2.68 -8.48 12.90
CA MET A 28 3.96 -8.45 12.19
C MET A 28 3.78 -8.11 10.70
N LEU A 29 2.59 -8.35 10.14
CA LEU A 29 2.28 -7.99 8.77
C LEU A 29 2.04 -6.47 8.67
N PRO A 30 2.63 -5.80 7.67
CA PRO A 30 2.36 -4.40 7.42
C PRO A 30 0.86 -4.10 7.26
N VAL A 31 0.40 -2.94 7.72
CA VAL A 31 -1.02 -2.51 7.81
C VAL A 31 -1.83 -2.69 6.52
N TYR A 32 -1.15 -2.76 5.37
CA TYR A 32 -1.78 -2.95 4.07
C TYR A 32 -2.06 -4.42 3.71
N TYR A 33 -1.60 -5.40 4.50
CA TYR A 33 -2.07 -6.77 4.40
C TYR A 33 -3.37 -6.90 5.19
N THR A 34 -4.50 -6.89 4.48
CA THR A 34 -5.78 -7.28 5.07
C THR A 34 -6.33 -8.51 4.36
N SER A 35 -7.10 -9.31 5.10
CA SER A 35 -7.94 -10.37 4.55
C SER A 35 -9.38 -9.90 4.31
N ASP A 36 -9.69 -8.66 4.70
CA ASP A 36 -11.02 -8.09 4.54
C ASP A 36 -11.35 -7.92 3.05
N PRO A 37 -12.58 -8.24 2.64
CA PRO A 37 -13.01 -8.03 1.26
C PRO A 37 -13.05 -6.54 0.93
N VAL A 38 -12.65 -6.18 -0.29
CA VAL A 38 -12.79 -4.82 -0.81
C VAL A 38 -14.27 -4.49 -0.90
N THR A 39 -14.69 -3.42 -0.22
CA THR A 39 -16.08 -2.98 -0.20
C THR A 39 -16.39 -2.04 -1.36
N LYS A 40 -17.67 -1.85 -1.69
CA LYS A 40 -18.09 -0.85 -2.70
C LYS A 40 -17.68 0.58 -2.31
N LEU A 41 -17.64 0.87 -1.01
CA LEU A 41 -17.20 2.16 -0.51
C LEU A 41 -15.71 2.37 -0.79
N ASP A 42 -14.88 1.34 -0.56
CA ASP A 42 -13.44 1.39 -0.89
C ASP A 42 -13.21 1.68 -2.36
N ILE A 43 -13.96 1.02 -3.25
CA ILE A 43 -13.88 1.23 -4.70
C ILE A 43 -14.29 2.66 -5.07
N THR A 44 -15.37 3.16 -4.46
CA THR A 44 -15.88 4.51 -4.70
C THR A 44 -14.85 5.56 -4.30
N ASN A 45 -14.27 5.41 -3.10
CA ASN A 45 -13.22 6.30 -2.60
C ASN A 45 -11.97 6.21 -3.48
N ALA A 46 -11.51 5.00 -3.82
CA ALA A 46 -10.34 4.82 -4.67
C ALA A 46 -10.53 5.45 -6.06
N ARG A 47 -11.73 5.36 -6.66
CA ARG A 47 -12.04 6.05 -7.92
C ARG A 47 -12.02 7.56 -7.76
N ALA A 48 -12.63 8.10 -6.71
CA ALA A 48 -12.64 9.55 -6.46
C ALA A 48 -11.21 10.09 -6.28
N SER A 49 -10.40 9.45 -5.42
CA SER A 49 -9.00 9.80 -5.21
C SER A 49 -8.17 9.68 -6.50
N TRP A 50 -8.40 8.62 -7.28
CA TRP A 50 -7.71 8.44 -8.55
C TRP A 50 -8.07 9.51 -9.58
N SER A 51 -9.34 9.89 -9.70
CA SER A 51 -9.74 10.99 -10.58
C SER A 51 -9.04 12.29 -10.20
N MET A 52 -8.93 12.61 -8.91
CA MET A 52 -8.20 13.81 -8.46
C MET A 52 -6.72 13.78 -8.86
N ILE A 53 -6.08 12.60 -8.85
CA ILE A 53 -4.69 12.43 -9.28
C ILE A 53 -4.55 12.62 -10.80
N ILE A 54 -5.47 12.05 -11.59
CA ILE A 54 -5.44 12.15 -13.05
C ILE A 54 -5.74 13.59 -13.52
N ASP A 55 -6.65 14.28 -12.84
CA ASP A 55 -7.09 15.63 -13.18
C ASP A 55 -6.20 16.75 -12.59
N ASP A 56 -5.09 16.39 -11.94
CA ASP A 56 -4.19 17.33 -11.24
C ASP A 56 -4.89 18.20 -10.17
N THR A 57 -5.93 17.66 -9.53
CA THR A 57 -6.75 18.37 -8.52
C THR A 57 -6.56 17.85 -7.09
N SER A 58 -5.64 16.92 -6.86
CA SER A 58 -5.33 16.44 -5.50
C SER A 58 -4.95 17.60 -4.56
N PRO A 59 -5.60 17.74 -3.39
CA PRO A 59 -5.32 18.82 -2.45
C PRO A 59 -3.85 18.87 -1.99
N GLU A 60 -3.23 17.71 -1.72
CA GLU A 60 -1.85 17.66 -1.25
C GLU A 60 -0.85 18.06 -2.34
N TYR A 61 -1.10 17.64 -3.58
CA TYR A 61 -0.33 18.09 -4.74
C TYR A 61 -0.41 19.62 -4.89
N LEU A 62 -1.63 20.17 -4.87
CA LEU A 62 -1.86 21.62 -5.00
C LEU A 62 -1.18 22.40 -3.87
N ARG A 63 -1.26 21.91 -2.63
CA ARG A 63 -0.62 22.51 -1.46
C ARG A 63 0.90 22.57 -1.59
N LEU A 64 1.51 21.50 -2.11
CA LEU A 64 2.97 21.40 -2.25
C LEU A 64 3.49 22.10 -3.51
N LYS A 65 2.68 22.21 -4.56
CA LYS A 65 3.06 22.81 -5.85
C LYS A 65 3.60 24.23 -5.74
N ASP A 66 3.13 25.00 -4.76
CA ASP A 66 3.57 26.38 -4.54
C ASP A 66 4.84 26.50 -3.68
N THR A 67 5.42 25.38 -3.24
CA THR A 67 6.66 25.39 -2.45
C THR A 67 7.90 25.43 -3.36
N PRO A 68 8.98 26.15 -2.96
CA PRO A 68 10.16 26.32 -3.81
C PRO A 68 10.86 25.03 -4.24
N ASP A 69 10.76 23.98 -3.42
CA ASP A 69 11.45 22.70 -3.63
C ASP A 69 10.60 21.68 -4.43
N PHE A 70 9.37 22.04 -4.80
CA PHE A 70 8.47 21.12 -5.49
C PHE A 70 8.68 21.13 -7.01
N ASN A 71 9.18 20.01 -7.53
CA ASN A 71 9.64 19.91 -8.92
C ASN A 71 8.83 18.93 -9.79
N TYR A 72 7.61 18.56 -9.37
CA TYR A 72 6.74 17.68 -10.15
C TYR A 72 5.84 18.47 -11.09
N SER A 73 5.83 18.09 -12.37
CA SER A 73 5.02 18.75 -13.39
C SER A 73 3.54 18.33 -13.40
N SER A 74 3.19 17.24 -12.72
CA SER A 74 1.82 16.74 -12.57
C SER A 74 1.65 15.95 -11.29
N CYS A 75 0.40 15.82 -10.83
CA CYS A 75 0.01 15.02 -9.68
C CYS A 75 0.30 13.54 -9.91
N VAL A 76 0.15 13.05 -11.14
CA VAL A 76 0.54 11.69 -11.52
C VAL A 76 2.04 11.45 -11.29
N MET A 77 2.89 12.43 -11.64
CA MET A 77 4.33 12.32 -11.41
C MET A 77 4.68 12.30 -9.92
N PHE A 78 4.07 13.20 -9.16
CA PHE A 78 4.21 13.25 -7.72
C PHE A 78 3.74 11.94 -7.05
N TYR A 79 2.62 11.38 -7.52
CA TYR A 79 2.04 10.14 -7.01
C TYR A 79 2.99 8.95 -7.17
N TYR A 80 3.47 8.65 -8.38
CA TYR A 80 4.28 7.43 -8.55
C TYR A 80 5.66 7.55 -7.87
N ASP A 81 6.22 8.75 -7.77
CA ASP A 81 7.50 8.95 -7.09
C ASP A 81 7.35 8.73 -5.58
N THR A 82 6.31 9.34 -4.99
CA THR A 82 5.94 9.12 -3.58
C THR A 82 5.62 7.65 -3.31
N PHE A 83 4.89 7.00 -4.21
CA PHE A 83 4.58 5.57 -4.12
C PHE A 83 5.86 4.74 -4.06
N TYR A 84 6.80 4.94 -4.99
CA TYR A 84 8.03 4.15 -5.01
C TYR A 84 8.96 4.46 -3.84
N ALA A 85 9.04 5.72 -3.40
CA ALA A 85 9.78 6.09 -2.21
C ALA A 85 9.27 5.30 -1.00
N ARG A 86 7.95 5.33 -0.75
CA ARG A 86 7.31 4.59 0.35
C ARG A 86 7.41 3.07 0.18
N PHE A 87 7.24 2.57 -1.04
CA PHE A 87 7.37 1.15 -1.33
C PHE A 87 8.78 0.65 -0.99
N PHE A 88 9.83 1.42 -1.30
CA PHE A 88 11.20 1.04 -0.96
C PHE A 88 11.56 1.27 0.51
N ASP A 89 10.90 2.19 1.22
CA ASP A 89 11.06 2.31 2.67
C ASP A 89 10.58 1.02 3.36
N VAL A 90 9.49 0.45 2.87
CA VAL A 90 8.87 -0.76 3.44
C VAL A 90 9.52 -2.05 2.91
N HIS A 91 9.92 -2.06 1.63
CA HIS A 91 10.54 -3.19 0.96
C HIS A 91 11.87 -2.80 0.31
N PRO A 92 12.92 -2.47 1.09
CA PRO A 92 14.18 -1.96 0.55
C PRO A 92 14.86 -2.94 -0.41
N MET A 93 14.73 -4.25 -0.15
CA MET A 93 15.30 -5.31 -1.01
C MET A 93 14.71 -5.31 -2.42
N SER A 94 13.49 -4.79 -2.58
CA SER A 94 12.83 -4.75 -3.89
C SER A 94 13.48 -3.74 -4.84
N ARG A 95 14.18 -2.72 -4.34
CA ARG A 95 14.79 -1.65 -5.15
C ARG A 95 15.72 -2.18 -6.24
N ALA A 96 16.48 -3.23 -5.96
CA ALA A 96 17.38 -3.87 -6.92
C ALA A 96 16.66 -4.53 -8.11
N MET A 97 15.36 -4.81 -7.98
CA MET A 97 14.54 -5.36 -9.06
C MET A 97 14.05 -4.28 -10.04
N PHE A 98 14.03 -3.01 -9.62
CA PHE A 98 13.60 -1.88 -10.44
C PHE A 98 14.80 -1.31 -11.22
N LYS A 99 15.30 -2.10 -12.18
CA LYS A 99 16.49 -1.75 -13.00
C LYS A 99 16.20 -0.71 -14.09
N SER A 100 14.95 -0.62 -14.52
CA SER A 100 14.49 0.43 -15.46
C SER A 100 14.25 1.72 -14.69
N GLY A 101 14.36 2.88 -15.37
CA GLY A 101 14.06 4.16 -14.73
C GLY A 101 12.63 4.20 -14.16
N LEU A 102 12.50 4.67 -12.91
CA LEU A 102 11.24 4.74 -12.17
C LEU A 102 10.13 5.48 -12.92
N LYS A 103 10.48 6.49 -13.74
CA LYS A 103 9.52 7.20 -14.59
C LYS A 103 8.78 6.28 -15.57
N THR A 104 9.49 5.32 -16.19
CA THR A 104 8.87 4.37 -17.13
C THR A 104 7.96 3.39 -16.40
N GLN A 105 8.39 2.92 -15.23
CA GLN A 105 7.61 2.01 -14.40
C GLN A 105 6.40 2.71 -13.78
N GLY A 106 6.54 3.98 -13.40
CA GLY A 106 5.45 4.83 -12.90
C GLY A 106 4.33 4.98 -13.94
N LYS A 107 4.66 5.18 -15.21
CA LYS A 107 3.64 5.16 -16.30
C LYS A 107 2.91 3.83 -16.39
N PHE A 108 3.61 2.72 -16.19
CA PHE A 108 2.99 1.40 -16.19
C PHE A 108 2.10 1.18 -14.96
N LEU A 109 2.55 1.61 -13.78
CA LEU A 109 1.77 1.59 -12.54
C LEU A 109 0.46 2.36 -12.70
N VAL A 110 0.51 3.58 -13.24
CA VAL A 110 -0.68 4.41 -13.49
C VAL A 110 -1.66 3.70 -14.41
N LYS A 111 -1.18 3.10 -15.52
CA LYS A 111 -2.03 2.32 -16.42
C LYS A 111 -2.68 1.14 -15.72
N MET A 112 -1.94 0.44 -14.86
CA MET A 112 -2.46 -0.70 -14.11
C MET A 112 -3.54 -0.28 -13.12
N ILE A 113 -3.34 0.82 -12.39
CA ILE A 113 -4.36 1.35 -11.46
C ILE A 113 -5.63 1.73 -12.22
N THR A 114 -5.50 2.48 -13.32
CA THR A 114 -6.65 2.85 -14.16
C THR A 114 -7.39 1.62 -14.68
N LEU A 115 -6.67 0.60 -15.15
CA LEU A 115 -7.27 -0.66 -15.60
C LEU A 115 -8.01 -1.35 -14.45
N CYS A 116 -7.37 -1.53 -13.30
CA CYS A 116 -8.00 -2.18 -12.15
C CYS A 116 -9.29 -1.47 -11.72
N LEU A 117 -9.27 -0.14 -11.62
CA LEU A 117 -10.46 0.62 -11.20
C LEU A 117 -11.57 0.65 -12.27
N GLY A 118 -11.21 0.52 -13.55
CA GLY A 118 -12.16 0.43 -14.66
C GLY A 118 -12.87 -0.92 -14.71
N GLU A 119 -12.15 -2.01 -14.47
CA GLU A 119 -12.64 -3.38 -14.67
C GLU A 119 -13.21 -4.02 -13.39
N ILE A 120 -13.02 -3.42 -12.21
CA ILE A 120 -13.41 -4.02 -10.91
C ILE A 120 -14.90 -4.33 -10.76
N ASP A 121 -15.77 -3.62 -11.50
CA ASP A 121 -17.22 -3.84 -11.52
C ASP A 121 -17.70 -4.50 -12.82
N ASP A 122 -16.81 -4.88 -13.74
CA ASP A 122 -17.21 -5.50 -14.99
C ASP A 122 -17.72 -6.94 -14.73
N ALA A 123 -18.92 -7.23 -15.23
CA ALA A 123 -19.52 -8.55 -15.15
C ALA A 123 -18.72 -9.60 -15.94
N ASP A 124 -18.03 -9.19 -17.01
CA ASP A 124 -17.08 -10.03 -17.76
C ASP A 124 -15.64 -9.77 -17.32
N SER A 125 -15.34 -10.18 -16.09
CA SER A 125 -13.99 -10.07 -15.50
C SER A 125 -12.92 -10.93 -16.19
N SER A 126 -13.24 -11.70 -17.23
CA SER A 126 -12.31 -12.65 -17.86
C SER A 126 -11.08 -11.96 -18.46
N LYS A 127 -11.25 -10.80 -19.10
CA LYS A 127 -10.14 -10.01 -19.67
C LYS A 127 -9.25 -9.43 -18.58
N PHE A 128 -9.85 -8.92 -17.52
CA PHE A 128 -9.13 -8.38 -16.38
C PHE A 128 -8.32 -9.48 -15.67
N VAL A 129 -8.94 -10.62 -15.39
CA VAL A 129 -8.30 -11.80 -14.81
C VAL A 129 -7.12 -12.26 -15.68
N ASN A 130 -7.32 -12.40 -16.99
CA ASN A 130 -6.24 -12.78 -17.91
C ASN A 130 -5.07 -11.77 -17.89
N THR A 131 -5.37 -10.47 -17.79
CA THR A 131 -4.33 -9.45 -17.67
C THR A 131 -3.54 -9.58 -16.37
N LEU A 132 -4.22 -9.83 -15.24
CA LEU A 132 -3.57 -10.05 -13.95
C LEU A 132 -2.74 -11.33 -13.93
N VAL A 133 -3.21 -12.41 -14.56
CA VAL A 133 -2.47 -13.67 -14.70
C VAL A 133 -1.19 -13.43 -15.50
N ASN A 134 -1.29 -12.83 -16.69
CA ASN A 134 -0.12 -12.52 -17.53
C ASN A 134 0.89 -11.62 -16.79
N LEU A 135 0.38 -10.65 -16.02
CA LEU A 135 1.23 -9.78 -15.21
C LEU A 135 1.96 -10.57 -14.13
N THR A 136 1.25 -11.46 -13.44
CA THR A 136 1.81 -12.32 -12.38
C THR A 136 2.87 -13.25 -12.95
N GLU A 137 2.61 -13.89 -14.10
CA GLU A 137 3.59 -14.74 -14.78
C GLU A 137 4.85 -13.96 -15.18
N SER A 138 4.70 -12.74 -15.70
CA SER A 138 5.81 -11.86 -16.04
C SER A 138 6.65 -11.45 -14.81
N HIS A 139 6.01 -11.24 -13.66
CA HIS A 139 6.70 -10.96 -12.39
C HIS A 139 7.44 -12.20 -11.87
N ASN A 140 6.78 -13.36 -11.88
CA ASN A 140 7.39 -14.63 -11.46
C ASN A 140 8.61 -14.98 -12.32
N ALA A 141 8.54 -14.77 -13.65
CA ALA A 141 9.66 -14.99 -14.57
C ALA A 141 10.87 -14.09 -14.28
N ARG A 142 10.67 -12.95 -13.61
CA ARG A 142 11.71 -12.02 -13.18
C ARG A 142 12.23 -12.29 -11.77
N GLY A 143 11.75 -13.36 -11.13
CA GLY A 143 12.14 -13.76 -9.78
C GLY A 143 11.43 -12.99 -8.67
N VAL A 144 10.40 -12.19 -9.00
CA VAL A 144 9.55 -11.55 -8.00
C VAL A 144 8.72 -12.65 -7.33
N LYS A 145 8.80 -12.75 -6.00
CA LYS A 145 8.11 -13.81 -5.27
C LYS A 145 6.66 -13.39 -5.01
N SER A 146 5.75 -14.36 -4.97
CA SER A 146 4.32 -14.13 -4.73
C SER A 146 4.02 -13.44 -3.39
N ILE A 147 4.91 -13.55 -2.40
CA ILE A 147 4.83 -12.77 -1.15
C ILE A 147 4.96 -11.26 -1.39
N GLU A 148 5.71 -10.85 -2.42
CA GLU A 148 5.88 -9.45 -2.82
C GLU A 148 4.67 -8.98 -3.65
N CYS A 149 4.07 -9.85 -4.47
CA CYS A 149 2.91 -9.51 -5.31
C CYS A 149 1.60 -9.30 -4.54
N LYS A 150 1.31 -10.12 -3.51
CA LYS A 150 0.13 -9.91 -2.63
C LYS A 150 0.15 -8.52 -1.99
N SER A 151 1.36 -8.05 -1.72
CA SER A 151 1.58 -6.77 -1.07
C SER A 151 1.40 -5.61 -2.03
N ILE A 152 1.89 -5.67 -3.26
CA ILE A 152 1.83 -4.56 -4.23
C ILE A 152 0.40 -4.16 -4.64
N ILE A 153 -0.51 -5.12 -4.90
CA ILE A 153 -1.86 -4.79 -5.41
C ILE A 153 -2.73 -4.19 -4.30
N ILE A 154 -2.75 -4.81 -3.12
CA ILE A 154 -3.52 -4.31 -1.98
C ILE A 154 -2.89 -3.03 -1.43
N PHE A 155 -1.57 -2.91 -1.43
CA PHE A 155 -0.85 -1.68 -1.07
C PHE A 155 -1.16 -0.53 -2.02
N SER A 156 -1.21 -0.77 -3.32
CA SER A 156 -1.58 0.27 -4.30
C SER A 156 -3.01 0.78 -4.06
N MET A 157 -3.98 -0.10 -3.82
CA MET A 157 -5.37 0.30 -3.56
C MET A 157 -5.54 0.98 -2.19
N LYS A 158 -4.85 0.53 -1.15
CA LYS A 158 -4.93 1.17 0.17
C LYS A 158 -4.10 2.46 0.27
N ILE A 159 -2.97 2.57 -0.44
CA ILE A 159 -2.25 3.86 -0.55
C ILE A 159 -3.13 4.90 -1.22
N LEU A 160 -3.87 4.54 -2.27
CA LEU A 160 -4.84 5.45 -2.89
C LEU A 160 -5.89 5.95 -1.90
N ILE A 161 -6.30 5.12 -0.93
CA ILE A 161 -7.30 5.49 0.09
C ILE A 161 -6.70 6.26 1.27
N ILE A 162 -5.46 5.96 1.67
CA ILE A 162 -4.84 6.52 2.88
C ILE A 162 -4.20 7.90 2.61
N PHE A 163 -3.70 8.13 1.39
CA PHE A 163 -2.89 9.32 1.09
C PHE A 163 -3.58 10.36 0.19
N PHE A 164 -4.75 10.04 -0.40
CA PHE A 164 -5.40 10.89 -1.40
C PHE A 164 -6.93 10.82 -1.30
#